data_AF-A0A2S3ZTI9-F1
#
_entry.id   AF-A0A2S3ZTI9-F1
#
_cell.length_a   1.000
_cell.length_b   1.000
_cell.length_c   1.000
_cell.angle_alpha   90.00
_cell.angle_beta   90.00
_cell.angle_gamma   90.00
#
_symmetry.space_group_name_H-M   'P 1'
#
loop_
_entity.id
_entity.type
_entity.pdbx_description
1 polymer ?
#
loop_
_entity_poly.entity_id
_entity_poly.type
_entity_poly.pdbx_seq_one_letter_code
_entity_poly.pdbx_strand_id
1 'polypeptide(L)'
;MTAVLETSVATTEMLDPKTLTVDTNVRKEAELTTEFVASIKEHGVLVPVVGHRTEDGTVHVQMGQRRTLAAVEAGLSAIPVHVVATREEADRLATQVVENEMRRALTDGDRADAYHQMSLLGVSATVIARRTGAKKKLVETALRVKANDTAAAALAQGMTLEQSAVIAEFSDVPEDAAELEKTALENPGNFFHRAQRIRDDRAKAALLAEATTAAEAKGLTVLTEDPNTWGYKGPVASIYELTKEDGTQLTQEDADAVYIYTGYSSGLNHRYCVADWKARGLRKGGKPAAGGMTEEEKLVRRTTIENNKAADSAEVVRREFVTGLLARKTVPKDTARFIAYTLIHSSYLVSKGTNHAALTAKLLGLSGDRGEIQKHLAKATVKPDMVSLATMITAYEASVDRTSWRQDDAEHDYYLKALVSWGYALSDVEKLMLTK
;
A
#
# COMPACT_ATOMS: atom_id res chain seq x y z
N MET A 1 -33.26 -15.65 -41.23
CA MET A 1 -32.90 -16.84 -42.03
C MET A 1 -31.74 -17.52 -41.36
N THR A 2 -32.01 -18.65 -40.71
CA THR A 2 -30.99 -19.50 -40.08
C THR A 2 -30.22 -20.18 -41.20
N ALA A 3 -28.98 -19.77 -41.45
CA ALA A 3 -28.10 -20.48 -42.37
C ALA A 3 -27.86 -21.87 -41.79
N VAL A 4 -28.43 -22.88 -42.44
CA VAL A 4 -28.10 -24.28 -42.20
C VAL A 4 -26.64 -24.43 -42.61
N LEU A 5 -25.77 -24.75 -41.65
CA LEU A 5 -24.40 -25.15 -41.93
C LEU A 5 -24.47 -26.37 -42.84
N GLU A 6 -24.10 -26.22 -44.11
CA GLU A 6 -23.79 -27.36 -44.97
C GLU A 6 -22.66 -28.14 -44.28
N THR A 7 -22.99 -29.25 -43.65
CA THR A 7 -22.01 -30.20 -43.15
C THR A 7 -21.32 -30.84 -44.33
N SER A 8 -20.23 -30.22 -44.80
CA SER A 8 -19.26 -30.91 -45.63
C SER A 8 -18.83 -32.17 -44.87
N VAL A 9 -19.03 -33.32 -45.50
CA VAL A 9 -18.67 -34.62 -44.92
C VAL A 9 -17.14 -34.65 -44.84
N ALA A 10 -16.60 -34.79 -43.63
CA ALA A 10 -15.17 -34.96 -43.44
C ALA A 10 -14.72 -36.30 -44.07
N THR A 11 -13.67 -36.27 -44.88
CA THR A 11 -13.12 -37.46 -45.56
C THR A 11 -11.72 -37.77 -45.03
N THR A 12 -11.35 -39.05 -45.01
CA THR A 12 -9.99 -39.47 -44.67
C THR A 12 -9.25 -39.85 -45.93
N GLU A 13 -8.12 -39.20 -46.19
CA GLU A 13 -7.26 -39.44 -47.35
C GLU A 13 -5.84 -39.81 -46.92
N MET A 14 -5.17 -40.65 -47.69
CA MET A 14 -3.74 -40.96 -47.50
C MET A 14 -2.92 -40.04 -48.39
N LEU A 15 -2.20 -39.08 -47.80
CA LEU A 15 -1.48 -38.03 -48.53
C LEU A 15 0.03 -38.06 -48.21
N ASP A 16 0.85 -37.73 -49.19
CA ASP A 16 2.30 -37.58 -49.00
C ASP A 16 2.56 -36.39 -48.05
N PRO A 17 3.21 -36.59 -46.89
CA PRO A 17 3.44 -35.51 -45.93
C PRO A 17 4.28 -34.35 -46.51
N LYS A 18 5.04 -34.55 -47.60
CA LYS A 18 5.83 -33.51 -48.26
C LYS A 18 5.01 -32.57 -49.15
N THR A 19 3.80 -32.98 -49.55
CA THR A 19 2.90 -32.14 -50.35
C THR A 19 1.93 -31.33 -49.48
N LEU A 20 1.93 -31.59 -48.17
CA LEU A 20 1.12 -30.87 -47.20
C LEU A 20 1.79 -29.55 -46.80
N THR A 21 0.99 -28.49 -46.72
CA THR A 21 1.43 -27.22 -46.12
C THR A 21 0.97 -27.17 -44.68
N VAL A 22 1.88 -26.90 -43.74
CA VAL A 22 1.50 -26.73 -42.32
C VAL A 22 1.14 -25.26 -42.10
N ASP A 23 -0.09 -24.99 -41.67
CA ASP A 23 -0.53 -23.62 -41.35
C ASP A 23 0.29 -23.05 -40.18
N THR A 24 0.40 -21.72 -40.15
CA THR A 24 1.01 -21.00 -39.03
C THR A 24 0.32 -21.40 -37.71
N ASN A 25 1.13 -21.79 -36.72
CA ASN A 25 0.63 -22.20 -35.40
C ASN A 25 0.87 -21.07 -34.38
N VAL A 26 -0.11 -20.88 -33.49
CA VAL A 26 0.01 -20.00 -32.32
C VAL A 26 1.22 -20.34 -31.43
N ARG A 27 1.58 -21.63 -31.31
CA ARG A 27 2.80 -22.04 -30.61
C ARG A 27 3.98 -22.05 -31.58
N LYS A 28 5.03 -21.28 -31.26
CA LYS A 28 6.21 -21.12 -32.14
C LYS A 28 7.09 -22.37 -32.24
N GLU A 29 7.17 -23.17 -31.18
CA GLU A 29 8.03 -24.37 -31.12
C GLU A 29 7.21 -25.66 -31.17
N ALA A 30 7.55 -26.54 -32.12
CA ALA A 30 6.90 -27.84 -32.29
C ALA A 30 7.53 -28.97 -31.44
N GLU A 31 8.73 -28.80 -30.88
CA GLU A 31 9.45 -29.81 -30.09
C GLU A 31 9.42 -31.24 -30.71
N LEU A 32 10.24 -31.45 -31.75
CA LEU A 32 10.44 -32.76 -32.38
C LEU A 32 11.61 -33.48 -31.69
N THR A 33 11.33 -34.58 -30.99
CA THR A 33 12.39 -35.41 -30.36
C THR A 33 12.75 -36.59 -31.27
N THR A 34 14.00 -37.04 -31.20
CA THR A 34 14.48 -38.17 -32.01
C THR A 34 13.69 -39.45 -31.73
N GLU A 35 13.29 -39.68 -30.47
CA GLU A 35 12.46 -40.84 -30.10
C GLU A 35 11.07 -40.77 -30.75
N PHE A 36 10.49 -39.57 -30.84
CA PHE A 36 9.19 -39.38 -31.47
C PHE A 36 9.24 -39.64 -32.98
N VAL A 37 10.28 -39.14 -33.66
CA VAL A 37 10.50 -39.41 -35.09
C VAL A 37 10.73 -40.90 -35.34
N ALA A 38 11.53 -41.57 -34.50
CA ALA A 38 11.75 -43.00 -34.58
C ALA A 38 10.44 -43.81 -34.42
N SER A 39 9.59 -43.42 -33.46
CA SER A 39 8.27 -44.03 -33.26
C SER A 39 7.36 -43.86 -34.48
N ILE A 40 7.33 -42.68 -35.08
CA ILE A 40 6.57 -42.43 -36.32
C ILE A 40 7.11 -43.25 -37.49
N LYS A 41 8.43 -43.44 -37.57
CA LYS A 41 9.05 -44.29 -38.59
C LYS A 41 8.66 -45.77 -38.44
N GLU A 42 8.55 -46.26 -37.20
CA GLU A 42 8.25 -47.66 -36.92
C GLU A 42 6.74 -47.99 -37.02
N HIS A 43 5.88 -47.11 -36.50
CA HIS A 43 4.44 -47.38 -36.38
C HIS A 43 3.57 -46.57 -37.35
N GLY A 44 4.16 -45.61 -38.06
CA GLY A 44 3.41 -44.64 -38.86
C GLY A 44 2.64 -43.63 -38.01
N VAL A 45 1.84 -42.80 -38.67
CA VAL A 45 0.96 -41.83 -38.00
C VAL A 45 -0.36 -42.52 -37.62
N LEU A 46 -0.47 -42.98 -36.37
CA LEU A 46 -1.64 -43.74 -35.89
C LEU A 46 -2.91 -42.89 -35.73
N VAL A 47 -2.76 -41.66 -35.23
CA VAL A 47 -3.87 -40.73 -35.10
C VAL A 47 -3.79 -39.75 -36.28
N PRO A 48 -4.80 -39.71 -37.16
CA PRO A 48 -4.78 -38.86 -38.35
C PRO A 48 -4.55 -37.38 -38.03
N VAL A 49 -3.92 -36.67 -38.96
CA VAL A 49 -3.80 -35.21 -38.92
C VAL A 49 -5.06 -34.58 -39.51
N VAL A 50 -5.41 -33.37 -39.10
CA VAL A 50 -6.61 -32.66 -39.61
C VAL A 50 -6.14 -31.55 -40.54
N GLY A 51 -6.69 -31.50 -41.75
CA GLY A 51 -6.39 -30.46 -42.71
C GLY A 51 -7.63 -30.00 -43.47
N HIS A 52 -7.47 -28.95 -44.27
CA HIS A 52 -8.50 -28.46 -45.18
C HIS A 52 -7.91 -28.26 -46.56
N ARG A 53 -8.74 -28.37 -47.59
CA ARG A 53 -8.31 -28.18 -48.98
C ARG A 53 -8.51 -26.73 -49.39
N THR A 54 -7.47 -26.10 -49.89
CA THR A 54 -7.50 -24.74 -50.45
C THR A 54 -8.02 -24.74 -51.89
N GLU A 55 -8.33 -23.56 -52.42
CA GLU A 55 -8.89 -23.41 -53.78
C GLU A 55 -7.96 -23.93 -54.88
N ASP A 56 -6.64 -23.92 -54.65
CA ASP A 56 -5.59 -24.46 -55.52
C ASP A 56 -5.43 -26.00 -55.41
N GLY A 57 -6.19 -26.66 -54.53
CA GLY A 57 -6.16 -28.10 -54.32
C GLY A 57 -5.11 -28.59 -53.31
N THR A 58 -4.28 -27.70 -52.77
CA THR A 58 -3.29 -28.01 -51.73
C THR A 58 -4.02 -28.35 -50.41
N VAL A 59 -3.45 -29.24 -49.59
CA VAL A 59 -4.00 -29.56 -48.26
C VAL A 59 -3.18 -28.87 -47.18
N HIS A 60 -3.86 -27.99 -46.46
CA HIS A 60 -3.33 -27.20 -45.36
C HIS A 60 -3.65 -27.86 -44.02
N VAL A 61 -2.62 -28.25 -43.27
CA VAL A 61 -2.72 -28.95 -41.99
C VAL A 61 -3.08 -27.96 -40.88
N GLN A 62 -4.26 -28.13 -40.30
CA GLN A 62 -4.76 -27.34 -39.18
C GLN A 62 -4.37 -27.93 -37.82
N MET A 63 -4.35 -29.26 -37.71
CA MET A 63 -4.01 -29.97 -36.46
C MET A 63 -3.06 -31.13 -36.73
N GLY A 64 -2.01 -31.23 -35.92
CA GLY A 64 -1.02 -32.31 -36.03
C GLY A 64 0.31 -31.93 -36.65
N GLN A 65 0.70 -30.65 -36.62
CA GLN A 65 2.02 -30.14 -37.06
C GLN A 65 3.18 -31.07 -36.67
N ARG A 66 3.30 -31.48 -35.39
CA ARG A 66 4.36 -32.38 -34.93
C ARG A 66 4.40 -33.71 -35.68
N ARG A 67 3.23 -34.30 -35.95
CA ARG A 67 3.11 -35.57 -36.67
C ARG A 67 3.45 -35.40 -38.15
N THR A 68 3.01 -34.31 -38.77
CA THR A 68 3.35 -34.02 -40.18
C THR A 68 4.85 -33.82 -40.34
N LEU A 69 5.47 -32.97 -39.51
CA LEU A 69 6.91 -32.72 -39.56
C LEU A 69 7.72 -33.99 -39.25
N ALA A 70 7.34 -34.77 -38.23
CA ALA A 70 7.98 -36.04 -37.92
C ALA A 70 7.84 -37.08 -39.04
N ALA A 71 6.70 -37.11 -39.74
CA ALA A 71 6.48 -38.00 -40.88
C ALA A 71 7.36 -37.63 -42.09
N VAL A 72 7.56 -36.33 -42.34
CA VAL A 72 8.52 -35.84 -43.34
C VAL A 72 9.94 -36.28 -42.97
N GLU A 73 10.34 -36.10 -41.71
CA GLU A 73 11.68 -36.47 -41.22
C GLU A 73 11.90 -37.99 -41.21
N ALA A 74 10.87 -38.76 -40.85
CA ALA A 74 10.87 -40.22 -40.89
C ALA A 74 10.89 -40.81 -42.32
N GLY A 75 10.59 -39.99 -43.33
CA GLY A 75 10.59 -40.40 -44.74
C GLY A 75 9.37 -41.22 -45.16
N LEU A 76 8.22 -41.03 -44.50
CA LEU A 76 6.98 -41.73 -44.87
C LEU A 76 6.45 -41.25 -46.23
N SER A 77 5.91 -42.16 -47.03
CA SER A 77 5.33 -41.87 -48.36
C SER A 77 3.86 -41.45 -48.31
N ALA A 78 3.15 -41.79 -47.24
CA ALA A 78 1.76 -41.38 -47.02
C ALA A 78 1.40 -41.36 -45.54
N ILE A 79 0.57 -40.40 -45.13
CA ILE A 79 -0.02 -40.32 -43.79
C ILE A 79 -1.54 -40.14 -43.88
N PRO A 80 -2.32 -40.62 -42.90
CA PRO A 80 -3.76 -40.40 -42.86
C PRO A 80 -4.08 -38.94 -42.49
N VAL A 81 -4.87 -38.29 -43.34
CA VAL A 81 -5.33 -36.91 -43.19
C VAL A 81 -6.86 -36.87 -43.20
N HIS A 82 -7.47 -36.35 -42.14
CA HIS A 82 -8.89 -35.98 -42.12
C HIS A 82 -9.06 -34.60 -42.76
N VAL A 83 -9.61 -34.58 -43.96
CA VAL A 83 -9.93 -33.36 -44.71
C VAL A 83 -11.31 -32.86 -44.26
N VAL A 84 -11.33 -31.68 -43.65
CA VAL A 84 -12.54 -30.99 -43.18
C VAL A 84 -12.81 -29.73 -44.00
N ALA A 85 -14.01 -29.18 -43.85
CA ALA A 85 -14.37 -27.88 -44.45
C ALA A 85 -13.38 -26.78 -44.03
N THR A 86 -13.06 -25.91 -44.99
CA THR A 86 -12.28 -24.69 -44.75
C THR A 86 -13.01 -23.80 -43.75
N ARG A 87 -12.29 -23.34 -42.72
CA ARG A 87 -12.79 -22.39 -41.72
C ARG A 87 -12.22 -21.00 -42.00
N GLU A 88 -12.92 -19.96 -41.56
CA GLU A 88 -12.36 -18.61 -41.51
C GLU A 88 -11.07 -18.60 -40.67
N GLU A 89 -10.07 -17.82 -41.11
CA GLU A 89 -8.75 -17.73 -40.46
C GLU A 89 -8.85 -17.48 -38.95
N ALA A 90 -9.73 -16.56 -38.54
CA ALA A 90 -9.91 -16.24 -37.13
C ALA A 90 -10.52 -17.39 -36.31
N ASP A 91 -11.37 -18.21 -36.90
CA ASP A 91 -11.91 -19.41 -36.24
C ASP A 91 -10.85 -20.51 -36.13
N ARG A 92 -9.93 -20.59 -37.11
CA ARG A 92 -8.74 -21.47 -37.00
C ARG A 92 -7.83 -21.04 -35.86
N LEU A 93 -7.45 -19.76 -35.79
CA LEU A 93 -6.63 -19.21 -34.70
C LEU A 93 -7.27 -19.46 -33.33
N ALA A 94 -8.57 -19.20 -33.19
CA ALA A 94 -9.28 -19.46 -31.95
C ALA A 94 -9.25 -20.95 -31.56
N THR A 95 -9.46 -21.85 -32.53
CA THR A 95 -9.37 -23.30 -32.30
C THR A 95 -7.97 -23.70 -31.83
N GLN A 96 -6.92 -23.15 -32.45
CA GLN A 96 -5.53 -23.42 -32.05
C GLN A 96 -5.23 -22.92 -30.63
N VAL A 97 -5.72 -21.74 -30.24
CA VAL A 97 -5.58 -21.24 -28.87
C VAL A 97 -6.21 -22.23 -27.88
N VAL A 98 -7.47 -22.62 -28.10
CA VAL A 98 -8.17 -23.53 -27.19
C VAL A 98 -7.48 -24.88 -27.09
N GLU A 99 -7.11 -25.48 -28.22
CA GLU A 99 -6.46 -26.79 -28.23
C GLU A 99 -5.09 -26.77 -27.54
N ASN A 100 -4.27 -25.75 -27.83
CA ASN A 100 -2.95 -25.62 -27.24
C ASN A 100 -3.04 -25.43 -25.72
N GLU A 101 -3.95 -24.58 -25.22
CA GLU A 101 -4.18 -24.37 -23.78
C GLU A 101 -4.54 -25.67 -23.05
N MET A 102 -5.38 -26.52 -23.67
CA MET A 102 -5.79 -27.80 -23.06
C MET A 102 -4.66 -28.84 -23.03
N ARG A 103 -3.65 -28.73 -23.89
CA ARG A 103 -2.47 -29.61 -23.87
C ARG A 103 -1.46 -29.15 -22.83
N ARG A 104 -1.02 -27.90 -22.96
CA ARG A 104 -0.04 -27.23 -22.10
C ARG A 104 -0.27 -25.74 -22.24
N ALA A 105 -0.35 -25.04 -21.13
CA ALA A 105 -0.58 -23.60 -21.13
C ALA A 105 0.29 -22.87 -22.16
N LEU A 106 -0.34 -22.00 -22.95
CA LEU A 106 0.38 -21.08 -23.83
C LEU A 106 1.12 -20.04 -22.99
N THR A 107 2.23 -19.52 -23.52
CA THR A 107 2.87 -18.35 -22.91
C THR A 107 1.98 -17.12 -23.10
N ASP A 108 2.17 -16.12 -22.25
CA ASP A 108 1.49 -14.84 -22.36
C ASP A 108 1.81 -14.12 -23.69
N GLY A 109 3.02 -14.31 -24.21
CA GLY A 109 3.42 -13.86 -25.55
C GLY A 109 2.64 -14.55 -26.67
N ASP A 110 2.52 -15.88 -26.64
CA ASP A 110 1.78 -16.65 -27.65
C ASP A 110 0.30 -16.24 -27.68
N ARG A 111 -0.32 -16.08 -26.49
CA ARG A 111 -1.70 -15.59 -26.36
C ARG A 111 -1.86 -14.21 -26.99
N ALA A 112 -0.96 -13.29 -26.66
CA ALA A 112 -1.03 -11.93 -27.14
C ALA A 112 -0.86 -11.84 -28.65
N ASP A 113 0.06 -12.62 -29.23
CA ASP A 113 0.26 -12.72 -30.67
C ASP A 113 -1.00 -13.26 -31.35
N ALA A 114 -1.62 -14.33 -30.82
CA ALA A 114 -2.85 -14.90 -31.38
C ALA A 114 -4.04 -13.93 -31.30
N TYR A 115 -4.23 -13.26 -30.17
CA TYR A 115 -5.29 -12.26 -30.00
C TYR A 115 -5.08 -11.07 -30.93
N HIS A 116 -3.84 -10.61 -31.07
CA HIS A 116 -3.50 -9.53 -31.98
C HIS A 116 -3.76 -9.90 -33.45
N GLN A 117 -3.36 -11.10 -33.88
CA GLN A 117 -3.66 -11.60 -35.23
C GLN A 117 -5.16 -11.66 -35.50
N MET A 118 -5.97 -12.19 -34.57
CA MET A 118 -7.43 -12.17 -34.72
C MET A 118 -8.00 -10.74 -34.80
N SER A 119 -7.43 -9.79 -34.07
CA SER A 119 -7.82 -8.39 -34.15
C SER A 119 -7.48 -7.76 -35.51
N LEU A 120 -6.34 -8.11 -36.11
CA LEU A 120 -5.96 -7.66 -37.46
C LEU A 120 -6.91 -8.19 -38.54
N LEU A 121 -7.52 -9.36 -38.31
CA LEU A 121 -8.58 -9.94 -39.14
C LEU A 121 -9.96 -9.29 -38.91
N GLY A 122 -10.04 -8.19 -38.14
CA GLY A 122 -11.27 -7.44 -37.89
C GLY A 122 -12.15 -8.02 -36.77
N VAL A 123 -11.66 -9.00 -36.00
CA VAL A 123 -12.44 -9.60 -34.91
C VAL A 123 -12.33 -8.76 -33.64
N SER A 124 -13.48 -8.34 -33.09
CA SER A 124 -13.51 -7.57 -31.83
C SER A 124 -13.02 -8.39 -30.63
N ALA A 125 -12.45 -7.72 -29.63
CA ALA A 125 -12.00 -8.34 -28.37
C ALA A 125 -13.09 -9.19 -27.68
N THR A 126 -14.35 -8.76 -27.73
CA THR A 126 -15.49 -9.51 -27.19
C THR A 126 -15.70 -10.84 -27.92
N VAL A 127 -15.57 -10.83 -29.25
CA VAL A 127 -15.71 -12.05 -30.07
C VAL A 127 -14.50 -12.97 -29.87
N ILE A 128 -13.28 -12.42 -29.79
CA ILE A 128 -12.06 -13.19 -29.48
C ILE A 128 -12.22 -13.91 -28.14
N ALA A 129 -12.64 -13.20 -27.09
CA ALA A 129 -12.86 -13.78 -25.77
C ALA A 129 -13.89 -14.93 -25.80
N ARG A 130 -15.01 -14.73 -26.52
CA ARG A 130 -16.03 -15.77 -26.69
C ARG A 130 -15.49 -16.99 -27.45
N ARG A 131 -14.74 -16.78 -28.54
CA ARG A 131 -14.22 -17.85 -29.41
C ARG A 131 -13.11 -18.66 -28.73
N THR A 132 -12.31 -18.04 -27.87
CA THR A 132 -11.18 -18.69 -27.18
C THR A 132 -11.50 -19.14 -25.76
N GLY A 133 -12.63 -18.74 -25.19
CA GLY A 133 -12.97 -18.98 -23.78
C GLY A 133 -12.15 -18.14 -22.79
N ALA A 134 -11.30 -17.23 -23.27
CA ALA A 134 -10.51 -16.35 -22.43
C ALA A 134 -11.36 -15.25 -21.78
N LYS A 135 -10.90 -14.73 -20.64
CA LYS A 135 -11.54 -13.57 -20.02
C LYS A 135 -11.39 -12.35 -20.93
N LYS A 136 -12.48 -11.61 -21.17
CA LYS A 136 -12.47 -10.39 -21.99
C LYS A 136 -11.37 -9.39 -21.58
N LYS A 137 -11.20 -9.16 -20.27
CA LYS A 137 -10.17 -8.27 -19.73
C LYS A 137 -8.74 -8.72 -20.09
N LEU A 138 -8.49 -10.03 -20.17
CA LEU A 138 -7.19 -10.57 -20.57
C LEU A 138 -6.93 -10.25 -22.05
N VAL A 139 -7.91 -10.47 -22.92
CA VAL A 139 -7.81 -10.15 -24.35
C VAL A 139 -7.55 -8.65 -24.56
N GLU A 140 -8.32 -7.78 -23.89
CA GLU A 140 -8.12 -6.33 -23.97
C GLU A 140 -6.73 -5.90 -23.49
N THR A 141 -6.24 -6.51 -22.40
CA THR A 141 -4.89 -6.23 -21.87
C THR A 141 -3.82 -6.66 -22.86
N ALA A 142 -3.92 -7.86 -23.43
CA ALA A 142 -3.00 -8.35 -24.43
C ALA A 142 -2.95 -7.48 -25.68
N LEU A 143 -4.12 -7.06 -26.19
CA LEU A 143 -4.19 -6.14 -27.32
C LEU A 143 -3.57 -4.78 -27.01
N ARG A 144 -3.78 -4.24 -25.80
CA ARG A 144 -3.15 -2.99 -25.36
C ARG A 144 -1.63 -3.13 -25.25
N VAL A 145 -1.15 -4.23 -24.68
CA VAL A 145 0.29 -4.53 -24.58
C VAL A 145 0.91 -4.62 -25.97
N LYS A 146 0.27 -5.29 -26.92
CA LYS A 146 0.76 -5.38 -28.31
C LYS A 146 0.73 -4.05 -29.07
N ALA A 147 -0.08 -3.09 -28.62
CA ALA A 147 -0.17 -1.76 -29.23
C ALA A 147 0.82 -0.73 -28.63
N ASN A 148 1.57 -1.08 -27.57
CA ASN A 148 2.58 -0.23 -26.95
C ASN A 148 3.95 -0.89 -27.13
N ASP A 149 4.88 -0.21 -27.80
CA ASP A 149 6.18 -0.79 -28.17
C ASP A 149 7.00 -1.24 -26.95
N THR A 150 7.02 -0.44 -25.88
CA THR A 150 7.71 -0.78 -24.62
C THR A 150 7.11 -2.02 -23.97
N ALA A 151 5.79 -2.09 -23.89
CA ALA A 151 5.07 -3.23 -23.33
C ALA A 151 5.26 -4.51 -24.18
N ALA A 152 5.21 -4.36 -25.51
CA ALA A 152 5.42 -5.46 -26.44
C ALA A 152 6.86 -6.01 -26.36
N ALA A 153 7.86 -5.13 -26.20
CA ALA A 153 9.25 -5.52 -25.97
C ALA A 153 9.41 -6.26 -24.63
N ALA A 154 8.83 -5.75 -23.55
CA ALA A 154 8.82 -6.42 -22.25
C ALA A 154 8.18 -7.82 -22.33
N LEU A 155 7.06 -7.96 -23.03
CA LEU A 155 6.39 -9.24 -23.24
C LEU A 155 7.27 -10.22 -24.03
N ALA A 156 7.99 -9.73 -25.06
CA ALA A 156 8.92 -10.53 -25.85
C ALA A 156 10.14 -11.03 -25.04
N GLN A 157 10.52 -10.31 -23.98
CA GLN A 157 11.55 -10.74 -23.02
C GLN A 157 11.05 -11.78 -22.00
N GLY A 158 9.80 -12.23 -22.11
CA GLY A 158 9.22 -13.26 -21.25
C GLY A 158 8.51 -12.74 -20.00
N MET A 159 8.27 -11.43 -19.90
CA MET A 159 7.43 -10.86 -18.84
C MET A 159 5.96 -11.26 -19.03
N THR A 160 5.22 -11.29 -17.94
CA THR A 160 3.77 -11.57 -17.98
C THR A 160 3.01 -10.42 -18.63
N LEU A 161 1.81 -10.70 -19.14
CA LEU A 161 0.89 -9.68 -19.67
C LEU A 161 0.63 -8.55 -18.66
N GLU A 162 0.54 -8.90 -17.38
CA GLU A 162 0.29 -7.96 -16.29
C GLU A 162 1.50 -7.05 -16.05
N GLN A 163 2.71 -7.60 -16.03
CA GLN A 163 3.94 -6.82 -15.90
C GLN A 163 4.15 -5.90 -17.11
N SER A 164 3.99 -6.42 -18.33
CA SER A 164 4.10 -5.62 -19.56
C SER A 164 3.07 -4.49 -19.60
N ALA A 165 1.84 -4.73 -19.16
CA ALA A 165 0.83 -3.69 -19.08
C ALA A 165 1.18 -2.59 -18.06
N VAL A 166 1.80 -2.95 -16.94
CA VAL A 166 2.31 -1.98 -15.95
C VAL A 166 3.47 -1.18 -16.51
N ILE A 167 4.43 -1.81 -17.20
CA ILE A 167 5.54 -1.11 -17.87
C ILE A 167 5.03 -0.07 -18.87
N ALA A 168 3.94 -0.39 -19.59
CA ALA A 168 3.28 0.53 -20.51
C ALA A 168 2.85 1.86 -19.86
N GLU A 169 2.53 1.86 -18.56
CA GLU A 169 2.13 3.07 -17.82
C GLU A 169 3.27 4.09 -17.71
N PHE A 170 4.52 3.62 -17.82
CA PHE A 170 5.73 4.43 -17.64
C PHE A 170 6.53 4.58 -18.93
N SER A 171 5.94 4.30 -20.10
CA SER A 171 6.62 4.43 -21.39
C SER A 171 7.00 5.87 -21.75
N ASP A 172 6.47 6.86 -21.02
CA ASP A 172 6.81 8.27 -21.13
C ASP A 172 8.17 8.62 -20.49
N VAL A 173 8.67 7.79 -19.58
CA VAL A 173 9.96 7.96 -18.90
C VAL A 173 10.75 6.66 -19.05
N PRO A 174 11.65 6.55 -20.06
CA PRO A 174 12.38 5.32 -20.36
C PRO A 174 13.16 4.74 -19.17
N GLU A 175 13.64 5.59 -18.26
CA GLU A 175 14.35 5.19 -17.06
C GLU A 175 13.46 4.40 -16.09
N ASP A 176 12.21 4.82 -15.89
CA ASP A 176 11.23 4.14 -15.04
C ASP A 176 10.87 2.77 -15.64
N ALA A 177 10.65 2.71 -16.95
CA ALA A 177 10.36 1.47 -17.67
C ALA A 177 11.56 0.49 -17.57
N ALA A 178 12.78 0.95 -17.84
CA ALA A 178 13.99 0.13 -17.74
C ALA A 178 14.25 -0.37 -16.31
N GLU A 179 13.95 0.43 -15.29
CA GLU A 179 14.04 0.00 -13.90
C GLU A 179 13.04 -1.11 -13.57
N LEU A 180 11.82 -1.03 -14.11
CA LEU A 180 10.80 -2.07 -13.96
C LEU A 180 11.18 -3.35 -14.71
N GLU A 181 11.71 -3.24 -15.93
CA GLU A 181 12.22 -4.38 -16.69
C GLU A 181 13.32 -5.11 -15.93
N LYS A 182 14.31 -4.37 -15.42
CA LYS A 182 15.38 -4.91 -14.57
C LYS A 182 14.81 -5.58 -13.31
N THR A 183 13.85 -4.93 -12.65
CA THR A 183 13.22 -5.48 -11.43
C THR A 183 12.47 -6.77 -11.74
N ALA A 184 11.78 -6.86 -12.89
CA ALA A 184 11.08 -8.06 -13.30
C ALA A 184 12.02 -9.27 -13.51
N LEU A 185 13.25 -9.04 -13.96
CA LEU A 185 14.24 -10.09 -14.19
C LEU A 185 15.01 -10.48 -12.91
N GLU A 186 15.47 -9.49 -12.13
CA GLU A 186 16.34 -9.72 -10.98
C GLU A 186 15.57 -10.02 -9.68
N ASN A 187 14.40 -9.42 -9.50
CA ASN A 187 13.59 -9.58 -8.31
C ASN A 187 12.08 -9.47 -8.62
N PRO A 188 11.49 -10.50 -9.27
CA PRO A 188 10.11 -10.47 -9.74
C PRO A 188 9.09 -10.15 -8.63
N GLY A 189 9.34 -10.61 -7.40
CA GLY A 189 8.47 -10.35 -6.25
C GLY A 189 8.39 -8.87 -5.86
N ASN A 190 9.41 -8.07 -6.21
CA ASN A 190 9.45 -6.64 -5.91
C ASN A 190 8.90 -5.76 -7.03
N PHE A 191 8.52 -6.33 -8.17
CA PHE A 191 8.08 -5.58 -9.36
C PHE A 191 6.90 -4.65 -9.07
N PHE A 192 5.81 -5.17 -8.51
CA PHE A 192 4.61 -4.37 -8.24
C PHE A 192 4.84 -3.31 -7.14
N HIS A 193 5.71 -3.59 -6.17
CA HIS A 193 6.11 -2.62 -5.17
C HIS A 193 6.91 -1.47 -5.78
N ARG A 194 7.84 -1.79 -6.71
CA ARG A 194 8.60 -0.79 -7.44
C ARG A 194 7.70 0.07 -8.31
N ALA A 195 6.79 -0.53 -9.08
CA ALA A 195 5.81 0.21 -9.87
C ALA A 195 4.94 1.13 -9.01
N GLN A 196 4.45 0.65 -7.86
CA GLN A 196 3.69 1.49 -6.94
C GLN A 196 4.50 2.67 -6.42
N ARG A 197 5.78 2.47 -6.08
CA ARG A 197 6.66 3.55 -5.64
C ARG A 197 6.83 4.63 -6.72
N ILE A 198 7.01 4.25 -7.98
CA ILE A 198 7.09 5.21 -9.10
C ILE A 198 5.78 5.99 -9.22
N ARG A 199 4.61 5.34 -9.10
CA ARG A 199 3.30 6.04 -9.08
C ARG A 199 3.20 7.03 -7.93
N ASP A 200 3.59 6.62 -6.73
CA ASP A 200 3.54 7.46 -5.53
C ASP A 200 4.46 8.68 -5.69
N ASP A 201 5.65 8.49 -6.25
CA ASP A 201 6.62 9.57 -6.46
C ASP A 201 6.15 10.52 -7.57
N ARG A 202 5.56 10.02 -8.66
CA ARG A 202 4.89 10.85 -9.69
C ARG A 202 3.72 11.64 -9.10
N ALA A 203 2.90 11.02 -8.27
CA ALA A 203 1.78 11.69 -7.61
C ALA A 203 2.25 12.79 -6.65
N LYS A 204 3.29 12.54 -5.85
CA LYS A 204 3.91 13.56 -5.00
C LYS A 204 4.50 14.71 -5.82
N ALA A 205 5.19 14.40 -6.91
CA ALA A 205 5.75 15.42 -7.80
C ALA A 205 4.65 16.29 -8.44
N ALA A 206 3.54 15.68 -8.86
CA ALA A 206 2.39 16.40 -9.39
C ALA A 206 1.75 17.33 -8.34
N LEU A 207 1.56 16.85 -7.10
CA LEU A 207 1.06 17.67 -5.99
C LEU A 207 1.99 18.83 -5.66
N LEU A 208 3.30 18.60 -5.63
CA LEU A 208 4.30 19.65 -5.41
C LEU A 208 4.29 20.68 -6.54
N ALA A 209 4.19 20.23 -7.80
CA ALA A 209 4.13 21.11 -8.96
C ALA A 209 2.87 21.99 -8.93
N GLU A 210 1.70 21.40 -8.68
CA GLU A 210 0.44 22.14 -8.56
C GLU A 210 0.50 23.18 -7.43
N ALA A 211 1.01 22.79 -6.26
CA ALA A 211 1.16 23.68 -5.12
C ALA A 211 2.16 24.81 -5.36
N THR A 212 3.27 24.51 -6.07
CA THR A 212 4.27 25.49 -6.50
C THR A 212 3.61 26.52 -7.41
N THR A 213 2.92 26.08 -8.46
CA THR A 213 2.19 26.98 -9.37
C THR A 213 1.15 27.82 -8.64
N ALA A 214 0.41 27.23 -7.69
CA ALA A 214 -0.58 27.96 -6.89
C ALA A 214 0.04 29.01 -5.96
N ALA A 215 1.24 28.75 -5.42
CA ALA A 215 1.98 29.70 -4.59
C ALA A 215 2.56 30.84 -5.43
N GLU A 216 3.14 30.54 -6.58
CA GLU A 216 3.66 31.54 -7.52
C GLU A 216 2.55 32.47 -8.02
N ALA A 217 1.35 31.92 -8.31
CA ALA A 217 0.19 32.72 -8.69
C ALA A 217 -0.30 33.68 -7.58
N LYS A 218 0.03 33.39 -6.32
CA LYS A 218 -0.22 34.27 -5.17
C LYS A 218 0.91 35.28 -4.94
N GLY A 219 1.93 35.30 -5.80
CA GLY A 219 3.10 36.18 -5.67
C GLY A 219 4.10 35.76 -4.61
N LEU A 220 4.00 34.52 -4.10
CA LEU A 220 4.94 33.99 -3.12
C LEU A 220 6.19 33.43 -3.82
N THR A 221 7.36 33.73 -3.27
CA THR A 221 8.62 33.10 -3.69
C THR A 221 8.68 31.67 -3.16
N VAL A 222 8.76 30.68 -4.04
CA VAL A 222 8.89 29.26 -3.64
C VAL A 222 10.34 28.95 -3.29
N LEU A 223 10.56 28.50 -2.06
CA LEU A 223 11.89 28.22 -1.51
C LEU A 223 12.34 26.80 -1.86
N THR A 224 13.62 26.63 -2.16
CA THR A 224 14.25 25.33 -2.44
C THR A 224 14.85 24.67 -1.19
N GLU A 225 15.11 25.44 -0.14
CA GLU A 225 15.69 25.00 1.14
C GLU A 225 14.72 25.31 2.29
N ASP A 226 14.60 24.41 3.28
CA ASP A 226 13.78 24.66 4.46
C ASP A 226 14.50 25.63 5.42
N PRO A 227 13.96 26.84 5.68
CA PRO A 227 14.57 27.81 6.59
C PRO A 227 14.56 27.36 8.06
N ASN A 228 13.87 26.27 8.38
CA ASN A 228 13.85 25.66 9.71
C ASN A 228 14.89 24.54 9.90
N THR A 229 15.68 24.23 8.88
CA THR A 229 16.73 23.22 8.99
C THR A 229 17.73 23.63 10.08
N TRP A 230 18.15 22.66 10.89
CA TRP A 230 19.14 22.90 11.93
C TRP A 230 20.40 23.53 11.35
N GLY A 231 20.74 24.74 11.81
CA GLY A 231 21.92 25.47 11.33
C GLY A 231 21.69 26.38 10.12
N TYR A 232 20.45 26.56 9.66
CA TYR A 232 20.11 27.55 8.64
C TYR A 232 20.48 28.98 9.10
N LYS A 233 21.24 29.71 8.26
CA LYS A 233 21.70 31.08 8.53
C LYS A 233 21.26 32.10 7.48
N GLY A 234 20.33 31.71 6.60
CA GLY A 234 19.83 32.58 5.55
C GLY A 234 18.95 33.71 6.06
N PRO A 235 18.57 34.65 5.18
CA PRO A 235 17.75 35.81 5.52
C PRO A 235 16.26 35.45 5.72
N VAL A 236 15.86 34.23 5.38
CA VAL A 236 14.49 33.75 5.45
C VAL A 236 14.14 33.27 6.86
N ALA A 237 12.93 33.55 7.33
CA ALA A 237 12.41 32.92 8.55
C ALA A 237 10.91 32.63 8.41
N SER A 238 10.45 31.57 9.08
CA SER A 238 9.03 31.23 9.06
C SER A 238 8.21 32.21 9.89
N ILE A 239 6.98 32.50 9.45
CA ILE A 239 6.08 33.45 10.13
C ILE A 239 5.78 33.07 11.58
N TYR A 240 5.85 31.79 11.96
CA TYR A 240 5.61 31.36 13.35
C TYR A 240 6.76 31.75 14.29
N GLU A 241 7.96 32.00 13.76
CA GLU A 241 9.13 32.44 14.53
C GLU A 241 9.18 33.97 14.69
N LEU A 242 8.36 34.68 13.93
CA LEU A 242 8.45 36.12 13.77
C LEU A 242 7.30 36.81 14.48
N THR A 243 7.61 37.89 15.17
CA THR A 243 6.64 38.86 15.66
C THR A 243 6.90 40.22 15.03
N LYS A 244 5.82 41.00 14.89
CA LYS A 244 5.87 42.44 14.64
C LYS A 244 6.48 43.15 15.85
N GLU A 245 6.79 44.43 15.70
CA GLU A 245 7.47 45.22 16.75
C GLU A 245 6.65 45.32 18.05
N ASP A 246 5.32 45.36 17.93
CA ASP A 246 4.35 45.36 19.02
C ASP A 246 4.17 44.00 19.71
N GLY A 247 4.87 42.96 19.23
CA GLY A 247 4.75 41.59 19.73
C GLY A 247 3.65 40.75 19.06
N THR A 248 2.92 41.30 18.09
CA THR A 248 1.86 40.57 17.37
C THR A 248 2.45 39.51 16.45
N GLN A 249 1.86 38.31 16.44
CA GLN A 249 2.27 37.20 15.58
C GLN A 249 1.92 37.46 14.10
N LEU A 250 2.78 37.03 13.18
CA LEU A 250 2.48 37.07 11.74
C LEU A 250 1.44 36.02 11.33
N THR A 251 0.68 36.36 10.29
CA THR A 251 -0.31 35.51 9.62
C THR A 251 0.19 35.10 8.23
N GLN A 252 -0.57 34.24 7.52
CA GLN A 252 -0.21 33.83 6.15
C GLN A 252 -0.21 35.02 5.16
N GLU A 253 -0.98 36.07 5.42
CA GLU A 253 -1.03 37.27 4.58
C GLU A 253 0.26 38.11 4.66
N ASP A 254 1.03 37.97 5.76
CA ASP A 254 2.29 38.67 5.94
C ASP A 254 3.47 37.99 5.20
N ALA A 255 3.26 36.79 4.65
CA ALA A 255 4.28 35.99 3.99
C ALA A 255 4.55 36.47 2.56
N ASP A 256 5.83 36.46 2.15
CA ASP A 256 6.28 36.72 0.78
C ASP A 256 7.00 35.51 0.15
N ALA A 257 7.18 34.45 0.93
CA ALA A 257 7.82 33.22 0.52
C ALA A 257 7.14 32.01 1.14
N VAL A 258 7.30 30.85 0.50
CA VAL A 258 6.78 29.58 1.01
C VAL A 258 7.75 28.45 0.70
N TYR A 259 7.99 27.58 1.67
CA TYR A 259 8.64 26.28 1.46
C TYR A 259 7.56 25.20 1.41
N ILE A 260 7.47 24.48 0.30
CA ILE A 260 6.45 23.46 0.05
C ILE A 260 7.14 22.09 0.06
N TYR A 261 6.63 21.16 0.87
CA TYR A 261 7.25 19.85 1.04
C TYR A 261 6.21 18.77 1.34
N THR A 262 6.60 17.51 1.12
CA THR A 262 5.80 16.37 1.56
C THR A 262 6.32 15.89 2.91
N GLY A 263 5.43 15.82 3.90
CA GLY A 263 5.74 15.35 5.25
C GLY A 263 5.54 13.83 5.36
N TYR A 264 6.21 13.22 6.34
CA TYR A 264 6.11 11.78 6.60
C TYR A 264 4.69 11.29 6.95
N SER A 265 3.88 12.15 7.59
CA SER A 265 2.55 11.78 8.13
C SER A 265 1.39 12.64 7.63
N SER A 266 1.67 13.84 7.10
CA SER A 266 0.64 14.87 6.84
C SER A 266 0.43 15.20 5.36
N GLY A 267 1.02 14.45 4.43
CA GLY A 267 0.89 14.73 3.00
C GLY A 267 1.63 16.01 2.61
N LEU A 268 0.98 16.89 1.82
CA LEU A 268 1.54 18.15 1.34
C LEU A 268 1.47 19.23 2.44
N ASN A 269 2.61 19.87 2.73
CA ASN A 269 2.74 20.90 3.76
C ASN A 269 3.26 22.21 3.16
N HIS A 270 2.82 23.33 3.75
CA HIS A 270 3.25 24.67 3.38
C HIS A 270 3.85 25.34 4.61
N ARG A 271 5.08 25.83 4.49
CA ARG A 271 5.71 26.67 5.50
C ARG A 271 5.80 28.09 4.95
N TYR A 272 4.90 28.95 5.39
CA TYR A 272 4.89 30.36 5.04
C TYR A 272 6.03 31.10 5.75
N CYS A 273 6.70 31.96 5.01
CA CYS A 273 7.96 32.58 5.40
C CYS A 273 8.02 34.04 4.95
N VAL A 274 8.97 34.75 5.56
CA VAL A 274 9.41 36.09 5.16
C VAL A 274 10.85 35.97 4.65
N ALA A 275 11.10 36.36 3.40
CA ALA A 275 12.36 36.17 2.70
C ALA A 275 13.52 37.00 3.28
N ASP A 276 13.23 38.21 3.76
CA ASP A 276 14.18 39.05 4.51
C ASP A 276 13.48 39.68 5.72
N TRP A 277 13.38 38.91 6.80
CA TRP A 277 12.67 39.35 8.00
C TRP A 277 13.37 40.50 8.72
N LYS A 278 14.70 40.63 8.58
CA LYS A 278 15.48 41.70 9.21
C LYS A 278 15.23 43.03 8.53
N ALA A 279 15.24 43.05 7.19
CA ALA A 279 14.91 44.25 6.43
C ALA A 279 13.48 44.74 6.70
N ARG A 280 12.56 43.82 7.05
CA ARG A 280 11.17 44.13 7.45
C ARG A 280 10.99 44.52 8.94
N GLY A 281 12.07 44.62 9.71
CA GLY A 281 12.01 45.03 11.13
C GLY A 281 11.36 44.02 12.07
N LEU A 282 11.23 42.75 11.67
CA LEU A 282 10.60 41.71 12.48
C LEU A 282 11.56 41.15 13.54
N ARG A 283 11.04 40.51 14.58
CA ARG A 283 11.84 39.96 15.70
C ARG A 283 11.59 38.47 15.87
N LYS A 284 12.63 37.71 16.28
CA LYS A 284 12.51 36.30 16.68
C LYS A 284 12.38 36.18 18.21
N GLY A 285 11.25 35.65 18.69
CA GLY A 285 10.98 35.32 20.10
C GLY A 285 10.72 36.51 21.04
N GLY A 286 9.58 36.48 21.75
CA GLY A 286 9.22 37.49 22.75
C GLY A 286 8.58 36.89 24.00
N LYS A 287 9.22 37.05 25.16
CA LYS A 287 8.53 36.98 26.47
C LYS A 287 8.15 38.41 26.89
N PRO A 288 6.94 38.67 27.41
CA PRO A 288 6.60 39.98 27.94
C PRO A 288 7.33 40.26 29.27
N ALA A 289 7.58 41.54 29.56
CA ALA A 289 8.28 42.00 30.77
C ALA A 289 7.35 42.02 32.01
N ALA A 290 7.92 41.73 33.20
CA ALA A 290 7.18 41.55 34.46
C ALA A 290 7.00 42.85 35.26
N GLY A 291 5.77 43.14 35.69
CA GLY A 291 5.40 44.16 36.68
C GLY A 291 5.00 43.55 38.03
N GLY A 292 5.03 44.34 39.11
CA GLY A 292 4.76 43.89 40.49
C GLY A 292 3.29 43.51 40.77
N MET A 293 3.10 42.52 41.64
CA MET A 293 1.82 41.83 41.88
C MET A 293 0.87 42.61 42.82
N THR A 294 -0.34 42.90 42.34
CA THR A 294 -1.49 43.52 43.01
C THR A 294 -2.06 42.67 44.15
N GLU A 295 -2.93 43.24 45.02
CA GLU A 295 -3.54 42.51 46.15
C GLU A 295 -4.47 41.36 45.70
N GLU A 296 -5.19 41.55 44.59
CA GLU A 296 -6.00 40.49 43.98
C GLU A 296 -5.11 39.33 43.51
N GLU A 297 -3.99 39.64 42.86
CA GLU A 297 -3.02 38.63 42.43
C GLU A 297 -2.33 37.93 43.61
N LYS A 298 -2.12 38.61 44.74
CA LYS A 298 -1.63 37.98 45.99
C LYS A 298 -2.65 37.01 46.57
N LEU A 299 -3.95 37.32 46.48
CA LEU A 299 -5.03 36.45 46.96
C LEU A 299 -5.16 35.22 46.07
N VAL A 300 -5.14 35.40 44.74
CA VAL A 300 -5.06 34.30 43.75
C VAL A 300 -3.82 33.42 44.01
N ARG A 301 -2.67 34.03 44.30
CA ARG A 301 -1.43 33.31 44.63
C ARG A 301 -1.56 32.50 45.92
N ARG A 302 -2.25 33.01 46.94
CA ARG A 302 -2.50 32.29 48.19
C ARG A 302 -3.35 31.05 47.97
N THR A 303 -4.50 31.20 47.30
CA THR A 303 -5.39 30.09 46.94
C THR A 303 -4.67 29.05 46.08
N THR A 304 -3.84 29.52 45.14
CA THR A 304 -3.01 28.67 44.29
C THR A 304 -2.03 27.82 45.10
N ILE A 305 -1.35 28.41 46.10
CA ILE A 305 -0.42 27.69 46.96
C ILE A 305 -1.15 26.65 47.81
N GLU A 306 -2.32 27.02 48.33
CA GLU A 306 -3.17 26.13 49.13
C GLU A 306 -3.67 24.93 48.33
N ASN A 307 -4.23 25.16 47.13
CA ASN A 307 -4.67 24.09 46.24
C ASN A 307 -3.51 23.19 45.80
N ASN A 308 -2.33 23.75 45.51
CA ASN A 308 -1.16 22.95 45.18
C ASN A 308 -0.74 22.02 46.35
N LYS A 309 -0.79 22.51 47.60
CA LYS A 309 -0.52 21.68 48.80
C LYS A 309 -1.60 20.61 49.01
N ALA A 310 -2.86 20.96 48.77
CA ALA A 310 -3.97 20.02 48.82
C ALA A 310 -3.81 18.92 47.76
N ALA A 311 -3.35 19.27 46.55
CA ALA A 311 -3.12 18.31 45.46
C ALA A 311 -1.97 17.35 45.80
N ASP A 312 -0.87 17.86 46.37
CA ASP A 312 0.23 17.01 46.86
C ASP A 312 -0.26 16.00 47.92
N SER A 313 -1.17 16.44 48.81
CA SER A 313 -1.76 15.57 49.85
C SER A 313 -2.74 14.55 49.26
N ALA A 314 -3.56 14.97 48.30
CA ALA A 314 -4.52 14.11 47.60
C ALA A 314 -3.82 12.99 46.82
N GLU A 315 -2.68 13.27 46.18
CA GLU A 315 -1.88 12.26 45.48
C GLU A 315 -1.46 11.10 46.40
N VAL A 316 -1.06 11.41 47.64
CA VAL A 316 -0.67 10.37 48.62
C VAL A 316 -1.85 9.45 48.93
N VAL A 317 -2.99 10.04 49.28
CA VAL A 317 -4.22 9.30 49.64
C VAL A 317 -4.73 8.48 48.45
N ARG A 318 -4.73 9.06 47.25
CA ARG A 318 -5.15 8.39 46.01
C ARG A 318 -4.28 7.19 45.68
N ARG A 319 -2.95 7.33 45.77
CA ARG A 319 -2.02 6.23 45.48
C ARG A 319 -2.07 5.13 46.55
N GLU A 320 -2.35 5.47 47.80
CA GLU A 320 -2.62 4.48 48.85
C GLU A 320 -3.88 3.67 48.52
N PHE A 321 -4.97 4.34 48.12
CA PHE A 321 -6.18 3.67 47.65
C PHE A 321 -5.90 2.75 46.45
N VAL A 322 -5.19 3.23 45.42
CA VAL A 322 -4.83 2.45 44.24
C VAL A 322 -3.99 1.22 44.60
N THR A 323 -3.03 1.37 45.52
CA THR A 323 -2.21 0.25 45.99
C THR A 323 -3.10 -0.80 46.67
N GLY A 324 -4.03 -0.38 47.53
CA GLY A 324 -5.02 -1.27 48.15
C GLY A 324 -5.99 -1.92 47.14
N LEU A 325 -6.36 -1.21 46.08
CA LEU A 325 -7.19 -1.72 44.99
C LEU A 325 -6.48 -2.85 44.23
N LEU A 326 -5.21 -2.64 43.86
CA LEU A 326 -4.40 -3.58 43.10
C LEU A 326 -4.00 -4.83 43.91
N ALA A 327 -4.00 -4.74 45.24
CA ALA A 327 -3.78 -5.88 46.13
C ALA A 327 -5.00 -6.83 46.26
N ARG A 328 -6.17 -6.46 45.71
CA ARG A 328 -7.40 -7.29 45.81
C ARG A 328 -7.30 -8.57 44.95
N LYS A 329 -8.06 -9.60 45.31
CA LYS A 329 -8.16 -10.85 44.52
C LYS A 329 -8.98 -10.70 43.23
N THR A 330 -9.81 -9.67 43.14
CA THR A 330 -10.76 -9.44 42.03
C THR A 330 -10.51 -8.08 41.40
N VAL A 331 -10.39 -8.05 40.07
CA VAL A 331 -10.34 -6.81 39.28
C VAL A 331 -11.71 -6.12 39.32
N PRO A 332 -11.76 -4.77 39.27
CA PRO A 332 -13.00 -4.04 39.02
C PRO A 332 -13.73 -4.52 37.77
N LYS A 333 -15.08 -4.46 37.78
CA LYS A 333 -15.91 -5.03 36.69
C LYS A 333 -15.70 -4.33 35.35
N ASP A 334 -15.35 -3.04 35.38
CA ASP A 334 -15.12 -2.16 34.23
C ASP A 334 -13.63 -2.04 33.85
N THR A 335 -12.73 -2.82 34.46
CA THR A 335 -11.28 -2.81 34.16
C THR A 335 -10.98 -2.97 32.67
N ALA A 336 -11.65 -3.90 31.98
CA ALA A 336 -11.43 -4.09 30.54
C ALA A 336 -11.82 -2.84 29.73
N ARG A 337 -12.90 -2.15 30.12
CA ARG A 337 -13.34 -0.89 29.49
C ARG A 337 -12.34 0.23 29.77
N PHE A 338 -11.86 0.32 31.01
CA PHE A 338 -10.83 1.29 31.40
C PHE A 338 -9.56 1.12 30.56
N ILE A 339 -9.03 -0.10 30.48
CA ILE A 339 -7.82 -0.41 29.68
C ILE A 339 -8.04 -0.07 28.20
N ALA A 340 -9.16 -0.51 27.60
CA ALA A 340 -9.44 -0.25 26.19
C ALA A 340 -9.57 1.26 25.90
N TYR A 341 -10.22 2.01 26.79
CA TYR A 341 -10.35 3.46 26.65
C TYR A 341 -8.98 4.13 26.66
N THR A 342 -8.12 3.79 27.62
CA THR A 342 -6.76 4.36 27.75
C THR A 342 -5.91 4.05 26.51
N LEU A 343 -5.99 2.83 25.98
CA LEU A 343 -5.24 2.40 24.79
C LEU A 343 -5.62 3.16 23.51
N ILE A 344 -6.91 3.52 23.37
CA ILE A 344 -7.43 4.16 22.15
C ILE A 344 -7.26 5.69 22.21
N HIS A 345 -7.42 6.31 23.38
CA HIS A 345 -7.56 7.76 23.46
C HIS A 345 -6.24 8.51 23.47
N SER A 346 -5.15 7.93 24.00
CA SER A 346 -3.90 8.69 24.16
C SER A 346 -2.68 7.79 24.17
N SER A 347 -2.07 7.62 22.99
CA SER A 347 -0.79 6.89 22.84
C SER A 347 0.32 7.52 23.68
N TYR A 348 0.28 8.86 23.87
CA TYR A 348 1.19 9.58 24.74
C TYR A 348 0.96 9.24 26.22
N LEU A 349 -0.29 9.18 26.69
CA LEU A 349 -0.60 8.75 28.05
C LEU A 349 -0.12 7.32 28.32
N VAL A 350 -0.44 6.38 27.42
CA VAL A 350 0.02 4.98 27.53
C VAL A 350 1.55 4.90 27.63
N SER A 351 2.28 5.75 26.90
CA SER A 351 3.74 5.81 26.99
C SER A 351 4.22 6.20 28.40
N LYS A 352 3.49 7.04 29.13
CA LYS A 352 3.82 7.35 30.53
C LYS A 352 3.69 6.10 31.41
N GLY A 353 2.62 5.32 31.24
CA GLY A 353 2.44 4.07 31.99
C GLY A 353 3.58 3.07 31.78
N THR A 354 4.10 2.96 30.56
CA THR A 354 5.21 2.05 30.23
C THR A 354 6.59 2.60 30.58
N ASN A 355 6.78 3.93 30.56
CA ASN A 355 8.02 4.60 30.92
C ASN A 355 8.21 4.77 32.44
N HIS A 356 7.12 4.84 33.22
CA HIS A 356 7.15 4.98 34.67
C HIS A 356 7.06 3.63 35.39
N ALA A 357 7.83 2.62 34.93
CA ALA A 357 7.78 1.26 35.46
C ALA A 357 8.05 1.16 36.97
N ALA A 358 8.88 2.05 37.54
CA ALA A 358 9.12 2.11 38.97
C ALA A 358 7.85 2.51 39.77
N LEU A 359 7.03 3.42 39.22
CA LEU A 359 5.75 3.78 39.83
C LEU A 359 4.76 2.61 39.74
N THR A 360 4.68 1.93 38.59
CA THR A 360 3.86 0.71 38.43
C THR A 360 4.25 -0.36 39.44
N ALA A 361 5.56 -0.61 39.61
CA ALA A 361 6.06 -1.56 40.61
C ALA A 361 5.66 -1.15 42.03
N LYS A 362 5.80 0.13 42.38
CA LYS A 362 5.38 0.67 43.68
C LYS A 362 3.89 0.48 43.93
N LEU A 363 3.03 0.76 42.95
CA LEU A 363 1.57 0.58 43.06
C LEU A 363 1.18 -0.90 43.19
N LEU A 364 1.98 -1.82 42.64
CA LEU A 364 1.83 -3.27 42.83
C LEU A 364 2.43 -3.78 44.16
N GLY A 365 3.00 -2.91 44.99
CA GLY A 365 3.65 -3.28 46.25
C GLY A 365 5.01 -3.97 46.07
N LEU A 366 5.69 -3.72 44.95
CA LEU A 366 6.99 -4.30 44.61
C LEU A 366 8.11 -3.26 44.81
N SER A 367 9.30 -3.74 45.18
CA SER A 367 10.52 -2.92 45.28
C SER A 367 11.37 -3.08 44.02
N GLY A 368 11.07 -2.32 42.96
CA GLY A 368 11.86 -2.39 41.73
C GLY A 368 11.27 -1.66 40.53
N ASP A 369 11.60 -2.13 39.34
CA ASP A 369 11.23 -1.53 38.06
C ASP A 369 10.56 -2.57 37.12
N ARG A 370 10.73 -2.40 35.81
CA ARG A 370 10.21 -3.30 34.78
C ARG A 370 10.62 -4.76 35.00
N GLY A 371 11.84 -5.02 35.46
CA GLY A 371 12.32 -6.39 35.69
C GLY A 371 11.57 -7.09 36.81
N GLU A 372 11.26 -6.38 37.91
CA GLU A 372 10.49 -6.95 39.01
C GLU A 372 9.01 -7.15 38.65
N ILE A 373 8.44 -6.28 37.81
CA ILE A 373 7.10 -6.49 37.26
C ILE A 373 7.04 -7.75 36.40
N GLN A 374 8.05 -7.99 35.56
CA GLN A 374 8.13 -9.21 34.74
C GLN A 374 8.22 -10.48 35.60
N LYS A 375 9.09 -10.47 36.63
CA LYS A 375 9.18 -11.59 37.59
C LYS A 375 7.88 -11.80 38.36
N HIS A 376 7.19 -10.73 38.72
CA HIS A 376 5.89 -10.80 39.37
C HIS A 376 4.85 -11.43 38.46
N LEU A 377 4.73 -10.97 37.21
CA LEU A 377 3.79 -11.49 36.21
C LEU A 377 4.04 -12.97 35.87
N ALA A 378 5.29 -13.45 35.94
CA ALA A 378 5.63 -14.85 35.69
C ALA A 378 5.08 -15.83 36.75
N LYS A 379 4.61 -15.34 37.92
CA LYS A 379 4.04 -16.18 38.98
C LYS A 379 2.61 -16.60 38.61
N ALA A 380 2.31 -17.89 38.66
CA ALA A 380 0.98 -18.44 38.33
C ALA A 380 -0.18 -17.90 39.20
N THR A 381 0.13 -17.32 40.37
CA THR A 381 -0.84 -16.72 41.29
C THR A 381 -1.23 -15.29 40.92
N VAL A 382 -0.49 -14.65 40.00
CA VAL A 382 -0.70 -13.25 39.61
C VAL A 382 -1.66 -13.19 38.43
N LYS A 383 -2.65 -12.30 38.51
CA LYS A 383 -3.59 -12.05 37.42
C LYS A 383 -3.00 -11.03 36.45
N PRO A 384 -2.80 -11.37 35.16
CA PRO A 384 -2.30 -10.42 34.17
C PRO A 384 -3.11 -9.13 34.10
N ASP A 385 -4.44 -9.24 34.22
CA ASP A 385 -5.35 -8.09 34.21
C ASP A 385 -5.06 -7.06 35.31
N MET A 386 -4.58 -7.48 36.48
CA MET A 386 -4.17 -6.55 37.55
C MET A 386 -2.89 -5.79 37.20
N VAL A 387 -1.94 -6.46 36.52
CA VAL A 387 -0.70 -5.82 36.07
C VAL A 387 -1.00 -4.85 34.91
N SER A 388 -1.90 -5.23 34.00
CA SER A 388 -2.39 -4.35 32.93
C SER A 388 -3.12 -3.14 33.49
N LEU A 389 -4.03 -3.34 34.46
CA LEU A 389 -4.73 -2.25 35.15
C LEU A 389 -3.74 -1.33 35.87
N ALA A 390 -2.78 -1.88 36.62
CA ALA A 390 -1.75 -1.09 37.29
C ALA A 390 -0.97 -0.21 36.32
N THR A 391 -0.59 -0.76 35.16
CA THR A 391 0.15 -0.01 34.13
C THR A 391 -0.69 1.13 33.56
N MET A 392 -1.99 0.90 33.31
CA MET A 392 -2.89 1.95 32.83
C MET A 392 -3.17 3.00 33.91
N ILE A 393 -3.33 2.61 35.18
CA ILE A 393 -3.46 3.57 36.28
C ILE A 393 -2.18 4.41 36.44
N THR A 394 -0.99 3.80 36.35
CA THR A 394 0.29 4.54 36.35
C THR A 394 0.33 5.62 35.27
N ALA A 395 -0.26 5.35 34.11
CA ALA A 395 -0.32 6.30 33.01
C ALA A 395 -0.99 7.62 33.44
N TYR A 396 -2.13 7.52 34.11
CA TYR A 396 -2.85 8.67 34.68
C TYR A 396 -2.16 9.23 35.94
N GLU A 397 -1.67 8.39 36.84
CA GLU A 397 -0.96 8.84 38.05
C GLU A 397 0.34 9.61 37.75
N ALA A 398 0.96 9.35 36.59
CA ALA A 398 2.12 10.09 36.10
C ALA A 398 1.73 11.33 35.27
N SER A 399 0.45 11.48 34.89
CA SER A 399 -0.04 12.65 34.16
C SER A 399 -0.70 13.70 35.07
N VAL A 400 -1.19 13.29 36.25
CA VAL A 400 -1.71 14.21 37.27
C VAL A 400 -0.55 14.81 38.06
N ASP A 401 -0.47 16.13 38.11
CA ASP A 401 0.47 16.89 38.93
C ASP A 401 -0.24 17.89 39.85
N ARG A 402 0.54 18.56 40.71
CA ARG A 402 0.03 19.50 41.71
C ARG A 402 -0.72 20.72 41.16
N THR A 403 -0.64 20.97 39.85
CA THR A 403 -1.30 22.07 39.14
C THR A 403 -2.45 21.62 38.25
N SER A 404 -2.71 20.30 38.13
CA SER A 404 -3.74 19.75 37.25
C SER A 404 -5.16 20.26 37.54
N TRP A 405 -5.44 20.71 38.76
CA TRP A 405 -6.72 21.33 39.14
C TRP A 405 -7.04 22.65 38.41
N ARG A 406 -6.08 23.20 37.65
CA ARG A 406 -6.26 24.43 36.87
C ARG A 406 -6.77 24.22 35.46
N GLN A 407 -6.77 22.99 34.97
CA GLN A 407 -7.10 22.67 33.59
C GLN A 407 -8.29 21.71 33.57
N ASP A 408 -9.21 21.93 32.64
CA ASP A 408 -10.26 20.98 32.33
C ASP A 408 -9.66 19.90 31.42
N ASP A 409 -9.21 18.79 32.02
CA ASP A 409 -8.58 17.69 31.31
C ASP A 409 -9.50 16.46 31.32
N ALA A 410 -9.96 16.05 30.13
CA ALA A 410 -10.88 14.92 29.96
C ALA A 410 -10.26 13.57 30.37
N GLU A 411 -8.93 13.42 30.32
CA GLU A 411 -8.23 12.23 30.78
C GLU A 411 -8.22 12.16 32.31
N HIS A 412 -7.98 13.29 32.99
CA HIS A 412 -8.04 13.38 34.46
C HIS A 412 -9.46 13.17 34.98
N ASP A 413 -10.45 13.79 34.35
CA ASP A 413 -11.86 13.59 34.67
C ASP A 413 -12.27 12.11 34.56
N TYR A 414 -11.91 11.45 33.45
CA TYR A 414 -12.18 10.03 33.23
C TYR A 414 -11.54 9.15 34.30
N TYR A 415 -10.27 9.42 34.64
CA TYR A 415 -9.54 8.66 35.66
C TYR A 415 -10.17 8.80 37.05
N LEU A 416 -10.44 10.04 37.48
CA LEU A 416 -11.03 10.29 38.79
C LEU A 416 -12.44 9.68 38.91
N LYS A 417 -13.26 9.73 37.84
CA LYS A 417 -14.56 9.05 37.79
C LYS A 417 -14.44 7.52 37.89
N ALA A 418 -13.43 6.93 37.24
CA ALA A 418 -13.15 5.50 37.38
C ALA A 418 -12.74 5.14 38.81
N LEU A 419 -11.88 5.94 39.47
CA LEU A 419 -11.54 5.70 40.87
C LEU A 419 -12.77 5.79 41.79
N VAL A 420 -13.66 6.77 41.56
CA VAL A 420 -14.92 6.91 42.31
C VAL A 420 -15.81 5.68 42.13
N SER A 421 -15.92 5.14 40.91
CA SER A 421 -16.70 3.92 40.67
C SER A 421 -16.11 2.69 41.40
N TRP A 422 -14.81 2.72 41.71
CA TRP A 422 -14.11 1.69 42.48
C TRP A 422 -14.10 1.92 44.00
N GLY A 423 -14.72 3.01 44.45
CA GLY A 423 -14.91 3.35 45.87
C GLY A 423 -13.93 4.38 46.43
N TYR A 424 -13.22 5.13 45.59
CA TYR A 424 -12.40 6.27 46.02
C TYR A 424 -13.28 7.49 46.32
N ALA A 425 -12.98 8.22 47.39
CA ALA A 425 -13.64 9.50 47.70
C ALA A 425 -12.72 10.66 47.31
N LEU A 426 -13.19 11.52 46.39
CA LEU A 426 -12.40 12.68 45.92
C LEU A 426 -12.24 13.73 47.02
N SER A 427 -11.02 14.24 47.15
CA SER A 427 -10.73 15.46 47.92
C SER A 427 -11.34 16.71 47.25
N ASP A 428 -11.42 17.81 47.99
CA ASP A 428 -11.99 19.05 47.45
C ASP A 428 -11.20 19.62 46.27
N VAL A 429 -9.88 19.43 46.23
CA VAL A 429 -9.04 19.86 45.09
C VAL A 429 -9.18 18.95 43.87
N GLU A 430 -9.41 17.65 44.07
CA GLU A 430 -9.65 16.70 42.96
C GLU A 430 -11.04 16.92 42.33
N LYS A 431 -12.03 17.36 43.12
CA LYS A 431 -13.34 17.79 42.58
C LYS A 431 -13.21 18.96 41.60
N LEU A 432 -12.19 19.82 41.77
CA LEU A 432 -11.90 20.91 40.83
C LEU A 432 -11.38 20.42 39.48
N MET A 433 -10.85 19.19 39.40
CA MET A 433 -10.35 18.58 38.16
C MET A 433 -11.46 17.91 37.33
N LEU A 434 -12.68 17.81 37.88
CA LEU A 434 -13.81 17.26 37.13
C LEU A 434 -14.36 18.32 36.18
N THR A 435 -14.59 17.92 34.93
CA THR A 435 -15.20 18.81 33.92
C THR A 435 -16.59 19.23 34.40
N LYS A 436 -16.88 20.53 34.34
CA LYS A 436 -18.15 21.11 34.80
C LYS A 436 -19.32 20.88 33.84
#